data_AF-A0A934S7Y2-F1
#
_entry.id   AF-A0A934S7Y2-F1
#
_cell.length_a   1.000
_cell.length_b   1.000
_cell.length_c   1.000
_cell.angle_alpha   90.00
_cell.angle_beta   90.00
_cell.angle_gamma   90.00
#
_symmetry.space_group_name_H-M   'P 1'
#
loop_
_entity.id
_entity.type
_entity.pdbx_description
1 polymer ?
#
loop_
_entity_poly.entity_id
_entity_poly.type
_entity_poly.pdbx_seq_one_letter_code
_entity_poly.pdbx_strand_id
1 'polypeptide(L)'
;PATMRRDLLEVGIDPELFDSNVIIAKTPYEAAEKAHALATLTEWDEFRTLDLPKIYDLMLKPAFVFDGRAVLPAAALKAHGFDAFVIGKG
;
A
#
# COMPACT_ATOMS: atom_id res chain seq x y z
N PRO A 1 14.81 -6.97 5.84
CA PRO A 1 14.14 -7.92 4.93
C PRO A 1 13.76 -9.29 5.56
N ALA A 2 14.42 -9.74 6.64
CA ALA A 2 14.19 -11.06 7.25
C ALA A 2 13.25 -11.07 8.49
N THR A 3 12.59 -9.96 8.83
CA THR A 3 11.80 -9.84 10.07
C THR A 3 10.36 -10.30 9.89
N MET A 4 9.57 -9.72 8.97
CA MET A 4 8.13 -10.02 8.87
C MET A 4 7.79 -11.50 8.66
N ARG A 5 8.46 -12.20 7.73
CA ARG A 5 8.23 -13.64 7.51
C ARG A 5 8.55 -14.44 8.77
N ARG A 6 9.64 -14.10 9.46
CA ARG A 6 10.04 -14.77 10.70
C ARG A 6 9.02 -14.52 11.81
N ASP A 7 8.61 -13.27 12.00
CA ASP A 7 7.64 -12.88 13.02
C ASP A 7 6.31 -13.60 12.82
N LEU A 8 5.83 -13.72 11.56
CA LEU A 8 4.60 -14.43 11.23
C LEU A 8 4.71 -15.94 11.49
N LEU A 9 5.87 -16.55 11.21
CA LEU A 9 6.12 -17.96 11.51
C LEU A 9 6.18 -18.21 13.03
N GLU A 10 6.77 -17.29 13.80
CA GLU A 10 6.84 -17.39 15.27
C GLU A 10 5.46 -17.34 15.93
N VAL A 11 4.49 -16.62 15.34
CA VAL A 11 3.09 -16.60 15.82
C VAL A 11 2.22 -17.73 15.24
N GLY A 12 2.82 -18.66 14.50
CA GLY A 12 2.14 -19.88 14.01
C GLY A 12 1.35 -19.72 12.71
N ILE A 13 1.64 -18.70 11.89
CA ILE A 13 1.10 -18.62 10.54
C ILE A 13 1.69 -19.75 9.69
N ASP A 14 0.82 -20.44 8.94
CA ASP A 14 1.22 -21.46 7.98
C ASP A 14 2.19 -20.87 6.92
N PRO A 15 3.41 -21.41 6.76
CA PRO A 15 4.34 -20.97 5.73
C PRO A 15 3.73 -20.96 4.33
N GLU A 16 2.86 -21.93 3.99
CA GLU A 16 2.23 -22.01 2.67
C GLU A 16 1.29 -20.83 2.43
N LEU A 17 0.57 -20.36 3.46
CA LEU A 17 -0.28 -19.18 3.37
C LEU A 17 0.55 -17.92 3.12
N PHE A 18 1.71 -17.79 3.76
CA PHE A 18 2.59 -16.64 3.52
C PHE A 18 3.16 -16.68 2.10
N ASP A 19 3.77 -17.80 1.71
CA ASP A 19 4.51 -17.91 0.46
C ASP A 19 3.59 -17.82 -0.78
N SER A 20 2.30 -18.18 -0.65
CA SER A 20 1.31 -18.08 -1.74
C SER A 20 0.57 -16.74 -1.84
N ASN A 21 0.50 -15.95 -0.76
CA ASN A 21 -0.33 -14.74 -0.71
C ASN A 21 0.45 -13.45 -0.47
N VAL A 22 1.73 -13.52 -0.07
CA VAL A 22 2.53 -12.33 0.29
C VAL A 22 3.74 -12.22 -0.62
N ILE A 23 3.84 -11.07 -1.30
CA ILE A 23 5.02 -10.68 -2.07
C ILE A 23 5.67 -9.48 -1.37
N ILE A 24 6.94 -9.61 -0.99
CA ILE A 24 7.70 -8.50 -0.42
C ILE A 24 8.37 -7.71 -1.54
N ALA A 25 7.84 -6.52 -1.80
CA ALA A 25 8.45 -5.55 -2.72
C ALA A 25 9.58 -4.77 -2.03
N LYS A 26 10.58 -4.29 -2.79
CA LYS A 26 11.67 -3.46 -2.25
C LYS A 26 11.33 -1.98 -2.22
N THR A 27 10.34 -1.57 -3.02
CA THR A 27 9.90 -0.17 -3.11
C THR A 27 8.36 -0.10 -3.12
N PRO A 28 7.78 1.03 -2.69
CA PRO A 28 6.33 1.24 -2.78
C PRO A 28 5.82 1.21 -4.24
N TYR A 29 6.68 1.56 -5.21
CA TYR A 29 6.34 1.53 -6.63
C TYR A 29 6.22 0.11 -7.17
N GLU A 30 7.15 -0.78 -6.80
CA GLU A 30 7.05 -2.21 -7.10
C GLU A 30 5.80 -2.83 -6.47
N ALA A 31 5.47 -2.44 -5.23
CA ALA A 31 4.26 -2.92 -4.55
C ALA A 31 2.96 -2.47 -5.25
N ALA A 32 2.98 -1.33 -5.93
CA ALA A 32 1.83 -0.76 -6.61
C ALA A 32 1.63 -1.31 -8.04
N GLU A 33 2.63 -1.96 -8.63
CA GLU A 33 2.57 -2.44 -10.01
C GLU A 33 1.44 -3.45 -10.19
N LYS A 34 0.52 -3.16 -11.11
CA LYS A 34 -0.68 -3.95 -11.41
C LYS A 34 -1.60 -4.20 -10.19
N ALA A 35 -1.45 -3.41 -9.13
CA ALA A 35 -2.37 -3.47 -8.00
C ALA A 35 -3.70 -2.80 -8.34
N HIS A 36 -4.81 -3.36 -7.84
CA HIS A 36 -6.13 -2.73 -7.92
C HIS A 36 -6.34 -1.69 -6.81
N ALA A 37 -5.71 -1.91 -5.65
CA ALA A 37 -5.85 -1.08 -4.48
C ALA A 37 -4.52 -0.91 -3.74
N LEU A 38 -4.34 0.25 -3.12
CA LEU A 38 -3.26 0.55 -2.19
C LEU A 38 -3.84 0.75 -0.79
N ALA A 39 -3.18 0.23 0.24
CA ALA A 39 -3.57 0.46 1.62
C ALA A 39 -2.35 0.85 2.47
N THR A 40 -2.47 1.95 3.22
CA THR A 40 -1.45 2.35 4.21
C THR A 40 -1.87 1.86 5.58
N LEU A 41 -1.02 1.02 6.17
CA LEU A 41 -1.25 0.43 7.50
C LEU A 41 -0.33 1.03 8.57
N THR A 42 0.64 1.85 8.14
CA THR A 42 1.64 2.51 8.97
C THR A 42 1.84 3.95 8.50
N GLU A 43 2.26 4.82 9.42
CA GLU A 43 2.35 6.27 9.26
C GLU A 43 3.78 6.76 8.96
N TRP A 44 4.55 5.98 8.19
CA TRP A 44 5.91 6.37 7.84
C TRP A 44 5.93 7.67 7.04
N ASP A 45 6.80 8.60 7.43
CA ASP A 45 6.91 9.91 6.77
C ASP A 45 7.28 9.80 5.28
N GLU A 46 7.96 8.73 4.87
CA GLU A 46 8.25 8.41 3.47
C GLU A 46 6.98 8.42 2.59
N PHE A 47 5.84 8.00 3.15
CA PHE A 47 4.58 7.96 2.41
C PHE A 47 4.03 9.34 2.05
N ARG A 48 4.42 10.38 2.79
CA ARG A 48 3.99 11.76 2.55
C ARG A 48 4.60 12.35 1.28
N THR A 49 5.74 11.83 0.84
CA THR A 49 6.52 12.36 -0.29
C THR A 49 6.58 11.40 -1.49
N LEU A 50 5.69 10.40 -1.54
CA LEU A 50 5.62 9.49 -2.69
C LEU A 50 5.18 10.21 -3.96
N ASP A 51 5.72 9.76 -5.09
CA ASP A 51 5.26 10.15 -6.41
C ASP A 51 3.93 9.44 -6.72
N LEU A 52 2.84 10.02 -6.25
CA LEU A 52 1.48 9.53 -6.46
C LEU A 52 1.08 9.43 -7.94
N PRO A 53 1.45 10.38 -8.84
CA PRO A 53 1.26 10.20 -10.28
C PRO A 53 1.87 8.90 -10.80
N LYS A 54 3.14 8.63 -10.44
CA LYS A 54 3.81 7.39 -10.85
C LYS A 54 3.12 6.15 -10.30
N ILE A 55 2.70 6.17 -9.03
CA ILE A 55 1.94 5.07 -8.43
C ILE A 55 0.63 4.85 -9.18
N TYR A 56 -0.07 5.93 -9.53
CA TYR A 56 -1.29 5.85 -10.31
C TYR A 56 -1.03 5.14 -11.63
N ASP A 57 -0.05 5.56 -12.42
CA ASP A 57 0.23 4.96 -13.73
C ASP A 57 0.59 3.46 -13.67
N LEU A 58 1.16 3.01 -12.55
CA LEU A 58 1.51 1.61 -12.32
C LEU A 58 0.31 0.73 -11.92
N MET A 59 -0.75 1.31 -11.35
CA MET A 59 -1.93 0.59 -10.85
C MET A 59 -2.97 0.32 -11.94
N LEU A 60 -3.72 -0.76 -11.77
CA LEU A 60 -4.91 -1.06 -12.58
C LEU A 60 -6.02 -0.04 -12.29
N LYS A 61 -6.94 0.14 -13.26
CA LYS A 61 -8.06 1.09 -13.15
C LYS A 61 -9.41 0.39 -13.03
N PRO A 62 -10.32 0.89 -12.18
CA PRO A 62 -10.15 2.03 -11.26
C PRO A 62 -9.12 1.75 -10.15
N ALA A 63 -8.35 2.78 -9.75
CA ALA A 63 -7.30 2.66 -8.76
C ALA A 63 -7.79 3.14 -7.39
N PHE A 64 -7.93 2.21 -6.45
CA PHE A 64 -8.45 2.48 -5.12
C PHE A 64 -7.33 2.77 -4.11
N VAL A 65 -7.58 3.68 -3.17
CA VAL A 65 -6.66 3.94 -2.06
C VAL A 65 -7.42 3.91 -0.75
N PHE A 66 -6.96 3.11 0.20
CA PHE A 66 -7.46 3.01 1.56
C PHE A 66 -6.39 3.54 2.52
N ASP A 67 -6.46 4.82 2.85
CA ASP A 67 -5.51 5.45 3.77
C ASP A 67 -5.98 5.34 5.22
N GLY A 68 -5.54 4.27 5.89
CA GLY A 68 -5.89 3.97 7.27
C GLY A 68 -5.17 4.85 8.30
N ARG A 69 -4.18 5.63 7.89
CA ARG A 69 -3.34 6.45 8.78
C ARG A 69 -3.39 7.94 8.45
N ALA A 70 -4.17 8.34 7.45
CA ALA A 70 -4.26 9.71 6.93
C ALA A 70 -2.87 10.31 6.61
N VAL A 71 -1.96 9.48 6.09
CA VAL A 71 -0.56 9.85 5.81
C VAL A 71 -0.35 10.31 4.37
N LEU A 72 -1.19 9.84 3.43
CA LEU A 72 -1.10 10.23 2.04
C LEU A 72 -1.76 11.61 1.81
N PRO A 73 -1.22 12.44 0.90
CA PRO A 73 -1.81 13.72 0.58
C PRO A 73 -3.16 13.55 -0.15
N ALA A 74 -4.26 13.63 0.61
CA ALA A 74 -5.62 13.42 0.10
C ALA A 74 -5.99 14.30 -1.11
N ALA A 75 -5.53 15.55 -1.13
CA ALA A 75 -5.76 16.47 -2.26
C ALA A 75 -5.08 15.97 -3.54
N ALA A 76 -3.86 15.44 -3.44
CA ALA A 76 -3.13 14.87 -4.57
C ALA A 76 -3.77 13.56 -5.05
N LEU A 77 -4.19 12.69 -4.13
CA LEU A 77 -4.92 11.46 -4.49
C LEU A 77 -6.15 11.77 -5.35
N LYS A 78 -6.98 12.72 -4.92
CA LYS A 78 -8.17 13.14 -5.68
C LYS A 78 -7.79 13.78 -7.02
N ALA A 79 -6.77 14.63 -7.05
CA ALA A 79 -6.33 15.31 -8.27
C ALA A 79 -5.82 14.33 -9.35
N HIS A 80 -5.22 13.21 -8.95
CA HIS A 80 -4.68 12.20 -9.86
C HIS A 80 -5.67 11.08 -10.21
N GLY A 81 -6.92 11.15 -9.73
CA GLY A 81 -8.00 10.24 -10.14
C GLY A 81 -8.07 8.93 -9.35
N PHE A 82 -7.49 8.88 -8.15
CA PHE A 82 -7.70 7.78 -7.22
C PHE A 82 -9.08 7.84 -6.57
N ASP A 83 -9.71 6.68 -6.42
CA ASP A 83 -10.86 6.50 -5.54
C ASP A 83 -10.35 6.31 -4.09
N ALA A 84 -10.19 7.42 -3.39
CA ALA A 84 -9.53 7.46 -2.09
C ALA A 84 -10.52 7.48 -0.91
N PHE A 85 -10.32 6.55 0.03
CA PHE A 85 -11.01 6.43 1.30
C PHE A 85 -10.00 6.70 2.41
N VAL A 86 -10.20 7.78 3.16
CA VAL A 86 -9.27 8.20 4.22
C VAL A 86 -10.01 8.20 5.55
N ILE A 87 -9.47 7.49 6.55
CA ILE A 87 -10.10 7.47 7.87
C ILE A 87 -10.21 8.90 8.43
N GLY A 88 -11.37 9.21 9.00
CA GLY A 88 -11.66 10.52 9.59
C GLY A 88 -11.94 11.64 8.57
N LYS A 89 -12.05 11.32 7.28
CA LYS A 89 -12.48 12.26 6.23
C LYS A 89 -13.69 11.67 5.50
N GLY A 90 -14.83 12.36 5.59
CA GLY A 90 -16.09 12.03 4.94
C GLY A 90 -16.75 13.28 4.38
#